data_AF-C3YWF2-F1
#
_entry.id   AF-C3YWF2-F1
#
_cell.length_a   1.000
_cell.length_b   1.000
_cell.length_c   1.000
_cell.angle_alpha   90.00
_cell.angle_beta   90.00
_cell.angle_gamma   90.00
#
_symmetry.space_group_name_H-M   'P 1'
#
loop_
_entity.id
_entity.type
_entity.pdbx_description
1 polymer ?
#
loop_
_entity_poly.entity_id
_entity_poly.type
_entity_poly.pdbx_seq_one_letter_code
_entity_poly.pdbx_strand_id
1 'polypeptide(L)'
;YKTCAVVANGGILLGSNCGADIDAKDYVMRINLPAIVGFEKDVGRRTNITFVNTNVVNRMKECSEMKDRSRDPYPARLRSINNTVLVGNRVSQNALMAAARSNKLLLSFWGRKQDLRRNKVAGWKLHSRPSSGLTTVLMTSTFCDHLFLYGFYPFPRDKQDRPIPYHYFPDDAVDEPIINLKKHHMDTEYRLCRDLHRRGVLRLQDGECET
;
A
#
# COMPACT_ATOMS: atom_id res chain seq x y z
N TYR A 1 -9.80 3.80 -16.20
CA TYR A 1 -10.35 4.78 -15.24
C TYR A 1 -9.61 6.08 -15.43
N LYS A 2 -10.33 7.22 -15.42
CA LYS A 2 -9.73 8.51 -15.77
C LYS A 2 -8.67 8.95 -14.76
N THR A 3 -8.95 8.78 -13.46
CA THR A 3 -8.05 9.12 -12.37
C THR A 3 -7.95 7.98 -11.37
N CYS A 4 -6.74 7.67 -10.89
CA CYS A 4 -6.56 6.66 -9.86
C CYS A 4 -5.51 7.05 -8.84
N ALA A 5 -5.76 6.72 -7.56
CA ALA A 5 -4.82 6.87 -6.47
C ALA A 5 -4.19 5.52 -6.11
N VAL A 6 -2.87 5.42 -6.10
CA VAL A 6 -2.15 4.35 -5.38
C VAL A 6 -1.65 4.93 -4.07
N VAL A 7 -2.23 4.44 -2.98
CA VAL A 7 -1.86 4.84 -1.62
C VAL A 7 -0.93 3.77 -1.03
N ALA A 8 0.35 4.12 -0.93
CA ALA A 8 1.35 3.37 -0.20
C ALA A 8 1.35 3.77 1.29
N ASN A 9 2.22 3.12 2.06
CA ASN A 9 2.12 3.16 3.53
C ASN A 9 3.10 4.13 4.20
N GLY A 10 3.89 4.90 3.45
CA GLY A 10 4.95 5.76 4.00
C GLY A 10 4.42 6.84 4.94
N GLY A 11 5.14 7.10 6.03
CA GLY A 11 4.75 8.07 7.07
C GLY A 11 4.64 9.53 6.62
N ILE A 12 5.12 9.88 5.41
CA ILE A 12 4.96 11.21 4.78
C ILE A 12 3.49 11.64 4.67
N LEU A 13 2.55 10.69 4.76
CA LEU A 13 1.12 10.96 4.76
C LEU A 13 0.62 11.63 6.03
N LEU A 14 1.30 11.50 7.17
CA LEU A 14 0.86 12.08 8.44
C LEU A 14 0.79 13.60 8.37
N GLY A 15 -0.39 14.16 8.61
CA GLY A 15 -0.66 15.59 8.51
C GLY A 15 -0.75 16.14 7.08
N SER A 16 -0.70 15.28 6.05
CA SER A 16 -0.75 15.69 4.64
C SER A 16 -2.12 16.22 4.20
N ASN A 17 -3.20 15.91 4.93
CA ASN A 17 -4.59 16.24 4.59
C ASN A 17 -5.07 15.69 3.23
N CYS A 18 -4.34 14.75 2.62
CA CYS A 18 -4.63 14.23 1.29
C CYS A 18 -5.86 13.32 1.17
N GLY A 19 -6.60 13.06 2.26
CA GLY A 19 -7.70 12.11 2.26
C GLY A 19 -8.85 12.47 1.32
N ALA A 20 -9.20 13.75 1.22
CA ALA A 20 -10.22 14.23 0.30
C ALA A 20 -9.77 14.08 -1.17
N ASP A 21 -8.53 14.46 -1.49
CA ASP A 21 -7.96 14.34 -2.83
C ASP A 21 -7.84 12.87 -3.29
N ILE A 22 -7.54 11.95 -2.37
CA ILE A 22 -7.53 10.50 -2.60
C ILE A 22 -8.93 9.97 -2.88
N ASP A 23 -9.92 10.29 -2.04
CA ASP A 23 -11.29 9.77 -2.16
C ASP A 23 -12.04 10.29 -3.39
N ALA A 24 -11.62 11.46 -3.90
CA ALA A 24 -12.09 12.06 -5.14
C ALA A 24 -11.64 11.32 -6.42
N LYS A 25 -10.67 10.41 -6.36
CA LYS A 25 -10.24 9.65 -7.56
C LYS A 25 -11.24 8.55 -7.93
N ASP A 26 -11.37 8.24 -9.22
CA ASP A 26 -12.31 7.23 -9.71
C ASP A 26 -12.02 5.83 -9.14
N TYR A 27 -10.75 5.52 -8.90
CA TYR A 27 -10.32 4.20 -8.44
C TYR A 27 -9.13 4.26 -7.47
N VAL A 28 -9.27 3.65 -6.29
CA VAL A 28 -8.25 3.71 -5.22
C VAL A 28 -7.65 2.33 -4.93
N MET A 29 -6.33 2.22 -5.15
CA MET A 29 -5.48 1.09 -4.80
C MET A 29 -4.85 1.32 -3.43
N ARG A 30 -4.95 0.33 -2.54
CA ARG A 30 -4.19 0.29 -1.28
C ARG A 30 -3.26 -0.92 -1.23
N ILE A 31 -2.28 -0.87 -0.33
CA ILE A 31 -1.20 -1.85 -0.27
C ILE A 31 -1.05 -2.41 1.16
N ASN A 32 -0.94 -3.73 1.27
CA ASN A 32 -0.59 -4.45 2.50
C ASN A 32 -1.57 -4.32 3.67
N LEU A 33 -2.88 -4.21 3.42
CA LEU A 33 -3.94 -4.10 4.45
C LEU A 33 -3.64 -2.99 5.48
N PRO A 34 -3.54 -1.70 5.06
CA PRO A 34 -3.12 -0.64 5.95
C PRO A 34 -4.21 -0.26 6.97
N ALA A 35 -3.83 0.45 8.03
CA ALA A 35 -4.83 1.12 8.86
C ALA A 35 -5.44 2.30 8.09
N ILE A 36 -6.73 2.54 8.27
CA ILE A 36 -7.46 3.67 7.68
C ILE A 36 -8.20 4.45 8.77
N VAL A 37 -8.87 3.73 9.67
CA VAL A 37 -9.53 4.32 10.84
C VAL A 37 -8.51 5.04 11.71
N GLY A 38 -8.76 6.32 12.00
CA GLY A 38 -7.85 7.22 12.71
C GLY A 38 -6.92 8.04 11.79
N PHE A 39 -6.89 7.75 10.48
CA PHE A 39 -6.01 8.38 9.50
C PHE A 39 -6.78 8.93 8.28
N GLU A 40 -8.11 8.91 8.30
CA GLU A 40 -8.94 9.21 7.13
C GLU A 40 -8.71 10.61 6.54
N LYS A 41 -8.33 11.60 7.38
CA LYS A 41 -7.99 12.96 6.95
C LYS A 41 -6.79 12.98 5.99
N ASP A 42 -5.84 12.09 6.22
CA ASP A 42 -4.58 12.03 5.47
C ASP A 42 -4.63 11.02 4.32
N VAL A 43 -5.33 9.89 4.51
CA VAL A 43 -5.26 8.75 3.58
C VAL A 43 -6.59 8.39 2.92
N GLY A 44 -7.69 9.04 3.28
CA GLY A 44 -9.02 8.80 2.72
C GLY A 44 -9.65 7.49 3.20
N ARG A 45 -10.93 7.30 2.90
CA ARG A 45 -11.75 6.11 3.24
C ARG A 45 -11.88 5.14 2.08
N ARG A 46 -11.86 5.64 0.84
CA ARG A 46 -12.17 4.88 -0.36
C ARG A 46 -11.11 3.80 -0.61
N THR A 47 -11.57 2.60 -0.91
CA THR A 47 -10.73 1.48 -1.34
C THR A 47 -11.52 0.72 -2.39
N ASN A 48 -10.92 0.48 -3.55
CA ASN A 48 -11.53 -0.34 -4.60
C ASN A 48 -10.79 -1.67 -4.78
N ILE A 49 -9.48 -1.67 -4.53
CA ILE A 49 -8.63 -2.86 -4.62
C ILE A 49 -7.48 -2.76 -3.61
N THR A 50 -7.12 -3.88 -2.98
CA THR A 50 -5.96 -3.95 -2.08
C THR A 50 -4.98 -5.03 -2.52
N PHE A 51 -3.73 -4.62 -2.76
CA PHE A 51 -2.62 -5.50 -3.09
C PHE A 51 -1.92 -5.99 -1.82
N VAL A 52 -1.86 -7.29 -1.62
CA VAL A 52 -1.30 -7.91 -0.40
C VAL A 52 -0.15 -8.83 -0.76
N ASN A 53 0.92 -8.80 0.04
CA ASN A 53 2.05 -9.72 -0.06
C ASN A 53 2.04 -10.76 1.08
N THR A 54 2.79 -11.85 0.91
CA THR A 54 2.76 -12.99 1.83
C THR A 54 3.16 -12.66 3.26
N ASN A 55 4.08 -11.70 3.50
CA ASN A 55 4.51 -11.35 4.85
C ASN A 55 3.33 -10.80 5.70
N VAL A 56 2.49 -9.97 5.09
CA VAL A 56 1.29 -9.40 5.74
C VAL A 56 0.30 -10.50 6.10
N VAL A 57 0.19 -11.52 5.25
CA VAL A 57 -0.73 -12.66 5.45
C VAL A 57 -0.22 -13.60 6.54
N ASN A 58 1.09 -13.75 6.69
CA ASN A 58 1.69 -14.51 7.78
C ASN A 58 1.47 -13.79 9.12
N ARG A 59 1.79 -12.50 9.22
CA ARG A 59 1.55 -11.70 10.44
C ARG A 59 0.08 -11.61 10.82
N MET A 60 -0.82 -11.57 9.83
CA MET A 60 -2.27 -11.67 10.06
C MET A 60 -2.66 -13.01 10.72
N LYS A 61 -2.03 -14.13 10.35
CA LYS A 61 -2.24 -15.42 11.02
C LYS A 61 -1.69 -15.40 12.43
N GLU A 62 -0.43 -14.99 12.58
CA GLU A 62 0.29 -14.90 13.86
C GLU A 62 -0.53 -14.07 14.88
N CYS A 63 -1.00 -12.87 14.48
CA CYS A 63 -1.92 -12.05 15.27
C CYS A 63 -3.26 -12.73 15.60
N SER A 64 -3.82 -13.52 14.67
CA SER A 64 -5.09 -14.23 14.89
C SER A 64 -4.96 -15.44 15.83
N GLU A 65 -3.74 -15.96 16.01
CA GLU A 65 -3.40 -17.12 16.85
C GLU A 65 -2.92 -16.71 18.27
N MET A 66 -2.76 -15.39 18.53
CA MET A 66 -2.39 -14.88 19.86
C MET A 66 -3.45 -15.14 20.93
N LYS A 67 -3.00 -15.41 22.17
CA LYS A 67 -3.88 -15.54 23.34
C LYS A 67 -4.59 -14.23 23.71
N ASP A 68 -3.83 -13.13 23.75
CA ASP A 68 -4.39 -11.79 23.87
C ASP A 68 -4.54 -11.16 22.49
N ARG A 69 -5.79 -10.96 22.08
CA ARG A 69 -6.16 -10.36 20.80
C ARG A 69 -6.54 -8.88 20.90
N SER A 70 -6.40 -8.26 22.08
CA SER A 70 -6.63 -6.81 22.26
C SER A 70 -5.73 -5.96 21.35
N ARG A 71 -4.54 -6.47 21.02
CA ARG A 71 -3.54 -5.83 20.17
C ARG A 71 -3.63 -6.25 18.69
N ASP A 72 -4.51 -7.17 18.30
CA ASP A 72 -4.65 -7.63 16.91
C ASP A 72 -5.28 -6.52 16.02
N PRO A 73 -4.51 -5.90 15.10
CA PRO A 73 -5.04 -4.79 14.31
C PRO A 73 -5.80 -5.26 13.07
N TYR A 74 -5.69 -6.54 12.70
CA TYR A 74 -6.21 -7.04 11.42
C TYR A 74 -7.74 -7.06 11.33
N PRO A 75 -8.53 -7.38 12.38
CA PRO A 75 -9.98 -7.22 12.33
C PRO A 75 -10.44 -5.80 11.97
N ALA A 76 -9.71 -4.77 12.42
CA ALA A 76 -9.99 -3.38 12.04
C ALA A 76 -9.55 -3.08 10.59
N ARG A 77 -8.34 -3.49 10.22
CA ARG A 77 -7.77 -3.30 8.86
C ARG A 77 -8.53 -4.09 7.77
N LEU A 78 -9.13 -5.22 8.11
CA LEU A 78 -9.91 -6.05 7.18
C LEU A 78 -11.32 -5.47 6.94
N ARG A 79 -11.91 -4.74 7.91
CA ARG A 79 -13.21 -4.08 7.70
C ARG A 79 -13.17 -3.02 6.59
N SER A 80 -12.06 -2.32 6.42
CA SER A 80 -11.93 -1.27 5.40
C SER A 80 -11.83 -1.78 3.96
N ILE A 81 -11.61 -3.09 3.76
CA ILE A 81 -11.61 -3.73 2.44
C ILE A 81 -12.93 -4.42 2.11
N ASN A 82 -13.97 -4.37 2.97
CA ASN A 82 -15.24 -5.04 2.68
C ASN A 82 -15.85 -4.57 1.33
N ASN A 83 -16.41 -5.49 0.56
CA ASN A 83 -16.91 -5.27 -0.81
C ASN A 83 -15.85 -4.83 -1.84
N THR A 84 -14.56 -5.11 -1.61
CA THR A 84 -13.46 -4.79 -2.55
C THR A 84 -12.77 -6.03 -3.12
N VAL A 85 -11.88 -5.79 -4.09
CA VAL A 85 -11.01 -6.84 -4.66
C VAL A 85 -9.70 -6.94 -3.88
N LEU A 86 -9.30 -8.15 -3.49
CA LEU A 86 -8.01 -8.41 -2.85
C LEU A 86 -7.08 -9.14 -3.84
N VAL A 87 -5.94 -8.53 -4.14
CA VAL A 87 -4.92 -9.07 -5.03
C VAL A 87 -3.76 -9.66 -4.23
N GLY A 88 -3.65 -10.98 -4.17
CA GLY A 88 -2.62 -11.69 -3.42
C GLY A 88 -1.83 -12.70 -4.25
N ASN A 89 -0.83 -13.33 -3.63
CA ASN A 89 -0.24 -14.56 -4.17
C ASN A 89 -1.23 -15.72 -3.95
N ARG A 90 -1.36 -16.66 -4.89
CA ARG A 90 -2.24 -17.84 -4.74
C ARG A 90 -2.00 -18.63 -3.44
N VAL A 91 -0.77 -18.71 -2.95
CA VAL A 91 -0.43 -19.37 -1.67
C VAL A 91 -1.13 -18.71 -0.48
N SER A 92 -1.42 -17.40 -0.56
CA SER A 92 -2.13 -16.65 0.47
C SER A 92 -3.66 -16.81 0.42
N GLN A 93 -4.22 -17.39 -0.65
CA GLN A 93 -5.66 -17.39 -0.91
C GLN A 93 -6.46 -18.01 0.23
N ASN A 94 -6.09 -19.21 0.69
CA ASN A 94 -6.84 -19.93 1.74
C ASN A 94 -6.87 -19.15 3.05
N ALA A 95 -5.74 -18.52 3.44
CA ALA A 95 -5.64 -17.72 4.65
C ALA A 95 -6.50 -16.45 4.58
N LEU A 96 -6.46 -15.76 3.44
CA LEU A 96 -7.26 -14.55 3.21
C LEU A 96 -8.76 -14.85 3.16
N MET A 97 -9.16 -15.94 2.51
CA MET A 97 -10.57 -16.37 2.47
C MET A 97 -11.07 -16.85 3.84
N ALA A 98 -10.22 -17.49 4.65
CA ALA A 98 -10.55 -17.84 6.03
C ALA A 98 -10.77 -16.57 6.88
N ALA A 99 -9.82 -15.62 6.83
CA ALA A 99 -9.96 -14.34 7.52
C ALA A 99 -11.19 -13.54 7.08
N ALA A 100 -11.51 -13.55 5.78
CA ALA A 100 -12.73 -12.93 5.23
C ALA A 100 -14.00 -13.53 5.85
N ARG A 101 -14.11 -14.86 5.88
CA ARG A 101 -15.24 -15.58 6.49
C ARG A 101 -15.39 -15.27 7.99
N SER A 102 -14.30 -15.36 8.75
CA SER A 102 -14.31 -15.08 10.20
C SER A 102 -14.69 -13.64 10.54
N ASN A 103 -14.42 -12.68 9.65
CA ASN A 103 -14.78 -11.27 9.80
C ASN A 103 -16.08 -10.88 9.07
N LYS A 104 -16.83 -11.85 8.50
CA LYS A 104 -18.09 -11.64 7.75
C LYS A 104 -17.94 -10.65 6.57
N LEU A 105 -16.83 -10.74 5.83
CA LEU A 105 -16.50 -9.85 4.72
C LEU A 105 -16.85 -10.47 3.38
N LEU A 106 -17.46 -9.69 2.49
CA LEU A 106 -17.67 -10.04 1.09
C LEU A 106 -16.48 -9.50 0.28
N LEU A 107 -15.66 -10.40 -0.27
CA LEU A 107 -14.44 -10.07 -1.00
C LEU A 107 -14.28 -10.94 -2.24
N SER A 108 -13.73 -10.35 -3.30
CA SER A 108 -13.26 -11.08 -4.48
C SER A 108 -11.74 -11.22 -4.44
N PHE A 109 -11.22 -12.45 -4.46
CA PHE A 109 -9.78 -12.68 -4.48
C PHE A 109 -9.24 -12.89 -5.91
N TRP A 110 -8.26 -12.08 -6.32
CA TRP A 110 -7.55 -12.26 -7.58
C TRP A 110 -6.12 -12.76 -7.34
N GLY A 111 -5.91 -14.05 -7.65
CA GLY A 111 -4.65 -14.75 -7.36
C GLY A 111 -3.58 -14.59 -8.42
N ARG A 112 -2.54 -13.81 -8.11
CA ARG A 112 -1.32 -13.69 -8.93
C ARG A 112 -0.55 -15.01 -8.93
N LYS A 113 -0.28 -15.56 -10.13
CA LYS A 113 0.50 -16.81 -10.32
C LYS A 113 1.99 -16.63 -9.98
N GLN A 114 2.56 -15.49 -10.35
CA GLN A 114 3.93 -15.10 -10.03
C GLN A 114 3.98 -13.59 -9.78
N ASP A 115 4.96 -13.15 -8.99
CA ASP A 115 5.26 -11.74 -8.82
C ASP A 115 5.94 -11.16 -10.07
N LEU A 116 5.80 -9.84 -10.29
CA LEU A 116 6.45 -9.16 -11.41
C LEU A 116 7.98 -9.19 -11.27
N ARG A 117 8.63 -10.11 -12.00
CA ARG A 117 10.09 -10.19 -12.14
C ARG A 117 10.61 -9.30 -13.28
N ARG A 118 10.25 -8.02 -13.28
CA ARG A 118 10.84 -7.04 -14.22
C ARG A 118 12.12 -6.46 -13.62
N ASN A 119 13.22 -6.58 -14.36
CA ASN A 119 14.50 -5.94 -14.07
C ASN A 119 14.71 -4.65 -14.88
N LYS A 120 13.76 -4.28 -15.75
CA LYS A 120 13.73 -2.99 -16.47
C LYS A 120 12.32 -2.40 -16.50
N VAL A 121 12.22 -1.10 -16.23
CA VAL A 121 10.98 -0.30 -16.23
C VAL A 121 11.28 1.09 -16.79
N ALA A 122 10.60 1.52 -17.85
CA ALA A 122 10.72 2.87 -18.42
C ALA A 122 12.16 3.39 -18.66
N GLY A 123 13.09 2.48 -18.99
CA GLY A 123 14.53 2.74 -19.16
C GLY A 123 15.40 2.42 -17.94
N TRP A 124 14.84 2.44 -16.74
CA TRP A 124 15.54 2.15 -15.49
C TRP A 124 15.79 0.66 -15.30
N LYS A 125 17.00 0.29 -14.84
CA LYS A 125 17.33 -1.07 -14.39
C LYS A 125 17.00 -1.21 -12.90
N LEU A 126 16.21 -2.22 -12.55
CA LEU A 126 15.91 -2.57 -11.16
C LEU A 126 16.91 -3.65 -10.70
N HIS A 127 17.61 -3.37 -9.61
CA HIS A 127 18.67 -4.23 -9.06
C HIS A 127 18.13 -5.30 -8.11
N SER A 128 16.93 -5.12 -7.57
CA SER A 128 16.19 -6.10 -6.78
C SER A 128 14.79 -6.33 -7.36
N ARG A 129 14.09 -7.33 -6.84
CA ARG A 129 12.65 -7.52 -7.08
C ARG A 129 11.89 -6.22 -6.72
N PRO A 130 10.88 -5.79 -7.51
CA PRO A 130 9.99 -4.67 -7.16
C PRO A 130 9.25 -4.87 -5.83
N SER A 131 9.05 -3.78 -5.10
CA SER A 131 8.20 -3.74 -3.91
C SER A 131 6.72 -3.96 -4.28
N SER A 132 5.88 -4.16 -3.26
CA SER A 132 4.42 -4.18 -3.46
C SER A 132 3.89 -2.83 -3.97
N GLY A 133 4.56 -1.72 -3.63
CA GLY A 133 4.27 -0.37 -4.13
C GLY A 133 4.48 -0.28 -5.63
N LEU A 134 5.72 -0.44 -6.10
CA LEU A 134 6.05 -0.34 -7.53
C LEU A 134 5.30 -1.39 -8.37
N THR A 135 5.09 -2.61 -7.85
CA THR A 135 4.24 -3.62 -8.51
C THR A 135 2.81 -3.10 -8.73
N THR A 136 2.24 -2.38 -7.76
CA THR A 136 0.88 -1.80 -7.84
C THR A 136 0.84 -0.62 -8.81
N VAL A 137 1.86 0.25 -8.82
CA VAL A 137 2.01 1.33 -9.82
C VAL A 137 1.99 0.77 -11.24
N LEU A 138 2.82 -0.25 -11.51
CA LEU A 138 2.96 -0.86 -12.83
C LEU A 138 1.73 -1.63 -13.29
N MET A 139 0.95 -2.19 -12.37
CA MET A 139 -0.33 -2.81 -12.70
C MET A 139 -1.41 -1.75 -12.95
N THR A 140 -1.42 -0.66 -12.17
CA THR A 140 -2.40 0.44 -12.32
C THR A 140 -2.22 1.17 -13.65
N SER A 141 -0.99 1.40 -14.08
CA SER A 141 -0.67 2.09 -15.34
C SER A 141 -1.13 1.35 -16.61
N THR A 142 -1.69 0.14 -16.52
CA THR A 142 -2.27 -0.57 -17.69
C THR A 142 -3.76 -0.35 -17.85
N PHE A 143 -4.43 0.35 -16.92
CA PHE A 143 -5.88 0.58 -16.95
C PHE A 143 -6.31 1.96 -16.41
N CYS A 144 -5.35 2.85 -16.15
CA CYS A 144 -5.57 4.18 -15.60
C CYS A 144 -4.95 5.26 -16.49
N ASP A 145 -5.72 6.30 -16.79
CA ASP A 145 -5.31 7.37 -17.71
C ASP A 145 -4.43 8.41 -17.00
N HIS A 146 -4.80 8.78 -15.77
CA HIS A 146 -4.01 9.66 -14.90
C HIS A 146 -3.75 9.02 -13.53
N LEU A 147 -2.48 8.68 -13.27
CA LEU A 147 -2.04 7.98 -12.07
C LEU A 147 -1.45 8.93 -11.02
N PHE A 148 -2.02 8.90 -9.81
CA PHE A 148 -1.58 9.68 -8.65
C PHE A 148 -1.01 8.73 -7.58
N LEU A 149 0.17 9.06 -7.05
CA LEU A 149 0.89 8.26 -6.07
C LEU A 149 0.99 9.01 -4.74
N TYR A 150 0.58 8.36 -3.65
CA TYR A 150 0.57 8.93 -2.29
C TYR A 150 1.32 8.00 -1.33
N GLY A 151 2.05 8.56 -0.36
CA GLY A 151 2.81 7.75 0.62
C GLY A 151 4.03 7.01 0.05
N PHE A 152 4.46 7.31 -1.17
CA PHE A 152 5.68 6.77 -1.78
C PHE A 152 6.89 7.62 -1.37
N TYR A 153 7.37 7.44 -0.15
CA TYR A 153 8.52 8.19 0.38
C TYR A 153 9.34 7.29 1.32
N PRO A 154 10.56 6.88 0.93
CA PRO A 154 11.32 5.85 1.65
C PRO A 154 12.35 6.41 2.67
N PHE A 155 12.37 7.72 2.89
CA PHE A 155 13.38 8.38 3.73
C PHE A 155 12.82 8.66 5.14
N PRO A 156 13.67 8.59 6.18
CA PRO A 156 13.26 8.77 7.58
C PRO A 156 13.05 10.23 8.00
N ARG A 157 13.22 11.19 7.08
CA ARG A 157 13.08 12.63 7.31
C ARG A 157 12.51 13.32 6.08
N ASP A 158 11.73 14.38 6.28
CA ASP A 158 11.13 15.15 5.18
C ASP A 158 12.06 16.24 4.63
N LYS A 159 11.53 17.10 3.74
CA LYS A 159 12.27 18.22 3.12
C LYS A 159 12.65 19.32 4.12
N GLN A 160 12.08 19.31 5.32
CA GLN A 160 12.31 20.22 6.43
C GLN A 160 13.11 19.55 7.56
N ASP A 161 13.75 18.41 7.27
CA ASP A 161 14.50 17.56 8.21
C ASP A 161 13.66 16.98 9.38
N ARG A 162 12.32 17.09 9.34
CA ARG A 162 11.46 16.55 10.41
C ARG A 162 11.44 15.02 10.35
N PRO A 163 11.58 14.29 11.48
CA PRO A 163 11.51 12.84 11.49
C PRO A 163 10.17 12.31 10.98
N ILE A 164 10.22 11.28 10.12
CA ILE A 164 9.05 10.57 9.60
C ILE A 164 9.12 9.10 10.04
N PRO A 165 8.05 8.51 10.59
CA PRO A 165 7.98 7.06 10.79
C PRO A 165 7.94 6.32 9.45
N TYR A 166 8.40 5.06 9.41
CA TYR A 166 8.40 4.28 8.17
C TYR A 166 6.98 4.05 7.63
N HIS A 167 6.03 3.78 8.53
CA HIS A 167 4.60 3.69 8.22
C HIS A 167 3.83 4.90 8.80
N TYR A 168 2.76 5.34 8.14
CA TYR A 168 1.85 6.36 8.72
C TYR A 168 0.98 5.80 9.86
N PHE A 169 0.96 4.49 10.05
CA PHE A 169 0.21 3.81 11.11
C PHE A 169 1.17 2.96 11.96
N PRO A 170 0.85 2.69 13.23
CA PRO A 170 1.69 1.84 14.08
C PRO A 170 1.78 0.42 13.52
N ASP A 171 2.96 -0.20 13.67
CA ASP A 171 3.16 -1.60 13.34
C ASP A 171 2.24 -2.52 14.17
N ASP A 172 2.09 -3.77 13.73
CA ASP A 172 1.21 -4.74 14.40
C ASP A 172 1.85 -5.36 15.65
N ALA A 173 1.14 -6.29 16.30
CA ALA A 173 1.53 -6.84 17.59
C ALA A 173 2.67 -7.88 17.56
N VAL A 174 3.16 -8.26 16.37
CA VAL A 174 4.24 -9.24 16.21
C VAL A 174 5.61 -8.56 16.32
N ASP A 175 6.53 -9.18 17.05
CA ASP A 175 7.92 -8.72 17.17
C ASP A 175 8.63 -8.63 15.80
N GLU A 176 9.58 -7.69 15.70
CA GLU A 176 10.10 -7.09 14.44
C GLU A 176 9.03 -6.34 13.63
N PRO A 177 9.23 -5.08 13.21
CA PRO A 177 8.26 -4.36 12.37
C PRO A 177 8.34 -4.78 10.89
N ILE A 178 7.35 -4.46 10.04
CA ILE A 178 7.34 -4.81 8.60
C ILE A 178 8.28 -3.89 7.77
N ILE A 179 9.51 -3.70 8.24
CA ILE A 179 10.49 -2.74 7.70
C ILE A 179 11.66 -3.53 7.09
N ASN A 180 11.42 -4.16 5.93
CA ASN A 180 12.42 -5.01 5.27
C ASN A 180 13.32 -4.20 4.31
N LEU A 181 14.07 -3.23 4.87
CA LEU A 181 14.96 -2.31 4.13
C LEU A 181 16.01 -3.03 3.27
N LYS A 182 16.41 -4.26 3.65
CA LYS A 182 17.44 -5.04 2.95
C LYS A 182 16.93 -5.78 1.71
N LYS A 183 15.61 -5.88 1.49
CA LYS A 183 15.01 -6.70 0.41
C LYS A 183 14.64 -5.90 -0.84
N HIS A 184 14.47 -4.59 -0.73
CA HIS A 184 14.05 -3.71 -1.81
C HIS A 184 14.83 -2.40 -1.79
N HIS A 185 15.36 -1.97 -2.94
CA HIS A 185 15.98 -0.65 -3.09
C HIS A 185 14.90 0.44 -3.24
N MET A 186 14.20 0.73 -2.14
CA MET A 186 13.07 1.67 -2.11
C MET A 186 13.45 3.09 -2.55
N ASP A 187 14.70 3.49 -2.33
CA ASP A 187 15.32 4.72 -2.81
C ASP A 187 15.40 4.77 -4.36
N THR A 188 15.65 3.62 -4.99
CA THR A 188 15.73 3.47 -6.45
C THR A 188 14.33 3.47 -7.06
N GLU A 189 13.37 2.82 -6.40
CA GLU A 189 11.95 2.88 -6.80
C GLU A 189 11.39 4.30 -6.68
N TYR A 190 11.73 5.04 -5.62
CA TYR A 190 11.38 6.44 -5.47
C TYR A 190 12.00 7.33 -6.56
N ARG A 191 13.29 7.14 -6.88
CA ARG A 191 13.96 7.88 -7.96
C ARG A 191 13.30 7.62 -9.33
N LEU A 192 12.90 6.38 -9.62
CA LEU A 192 12.07 6.06 -10.79
C LEU A 192 10.71 6.77 -10.75
N CYS A 193 9.99 6.76 -9.63
CA CYS A 193 8.71 7.47 -9.51
C CYS A 193 8.88 9.00 -9.69
N ARG A 194 9.96 9.61 -9.19
CA ARG A 194 10.29 11.03 -9.40
C ARG A 194 10.62 11.34 -10.87
N ASP A 195 11.30 10.44 -11.58
CA ASP A 195 11.55 10.57 -13.02
C ASP A 195 10.24 10.52 -13.82
N LEU A 196 9.41 9.49 -13.60
CA LEU A 196 8.10 9.37 -14.23
C LEU A 196 7.20 10.57 -13.93
N HIS A 197 7.30 11.14 -12.71
CA HIS A 197 6.60 12.36 -12.35
C HIS A 197 7.08 13.59 -13.14
N ARG A 198 8.39 13.83 -13.23
CA ARG A 198 8.97 14.92 -14.04
C ARG A 198 8.62 14.81 -15.53
N ARG A 199 8.43 13.58 -16.02
CA ARG A 199 8.05 13.27 -17.41
C ARG A 199 6.54 13.33 -17.67
N GLY A 200 5.72 13.70 -16.68
CA GLY A 200 4.27 13.79 -16.81
C GLY A 200 3.53 12.45 -16.93
N VAL A 201 4.21 11.32 -16.69
CA VAL A 201 3.64 9.96 -16.80
C VAL A 201 2.74 9.64 -15.60
N LEU A 202 3.02 10.25 -14.45
CA LEU A 202 2.22 10.15 -13.21
C LEU A 202 2.40 11.40 -12.35
N ARG A 203 1.59 11.57 -11.31
CA ARG A 203 1.80 12.58 -10.27
C ARG A 203 2.27 11.90 -8.98
N LEU A 204 3.42 12.30 -8.45
CA LEU A 204 3.86 11.90 -7.12
C LEU A 204 3.52 13.00 -6.12
N GLN A 205 2.66 12.68 -5.16
CA GLN A 205 2.31 13.56 -4.05
C GLN A 205 3.21 13.21 -2.84
N ASP A 206 4.24 14.03 -2.61
CA ASP A 206 5.25 13.89 -1.55
C ASP A 206 5.29 15.12 -0.60
N GLY A 207 4.10 15.65 -0.32
CA GLY A 207 3.83 16.76 0.60
C GLY A 207 2.33 16.92 0.83
N GLU A 208 1.94 18.00 1.51
CA GLU A 208 0.55 18.34 1.81
C GLU A 208 -0.31 18.51 0.55
N CYS A 209 -1.59 18.14 0.64
CA CYS A 209 -2.60 18.40 -0.38
C CYS A 209 -3.37 19.68 -0.05
N GLU A 210 -3.65 20.46 -1.08
CA GLU A 210 -4.58 21.59 -1.00
C GLU A 210 -6.01 21.07 -0.75
N THR A 211 -6.76 21.77 0.10
CA THR A 211 -8.15 21.48 0.50
C THR A 211 -9.16 22.24 -0.33
#